data_AF-A0A137NTX9-F1
#
_entry.id   AF-A0A137NTX9-F1
#
_cell.length_a   1.000
_cell.length_b   1.000
_cell.length_c   1.000
_cell.angle_alpha   90.00
_cell.angle_beta   90.00
_cell.angle_gamma   90.00
#
_symmetry.space_group_name_H-M   'P 1'
#
loop_
_entity.id
_entity.type
_entity.pdbx_description
1 polymer ?
#
loop_
_entity_poly.entity_id
_entity_poly.type
_entity_poly.pdbx_seq_one_letter_code
_entity_poly.pdbx_strand_id
1 'polypeptide(L)'
;MGSNDYNSKLVYTKEQLSLYLNRINYFEDGELQNQDIQANYETLERVIRGHITSIPYGNLSYVYYKRLEKPEGNYPCDVRDPYTTQGASTDLQDIFNKLVIEERDGACIESNPLCAHMLMAIGFNTYLTSSNNVETSVWDESGIIELRSNLHCGIIVELDTKEYYMDVGAVLGRTPKPILMEEGLIQQGNPLTEYRVSRVPYPGLRSSLTVYSLRKTIGLQ
;
A
#
# COMPACT_ATOMS: atom_id res chain seq x y z
N MET A 1 15.88 3.09 -33.29
CA MET A 1 14.74 2.68 -32.44
C MET A 1 15.30 1.71 -31.42
N GLY A 2 15.58 2.16 -30.20
CA GLY A 2 16.00 1.26 -29.13
C GLY A 2 14.82 0.41 -28.72
N SER A 3 15.01 -0.90 -28.61
CA SER A 3 14.06 -1.78 -27.96
C SER A 3 13.94 -1.36 -26.51
N ASN A 4 12.81 -0.79 -26.12
CA ASN A 4 12.45 -0.71 -24.70
C ASN A 4 12.19 -2.15 -24.26
N ASP A 5 13.23 -2.83 -23.76
CA ASP A 5 13.07 -4.08 -23.02
C ASP A 5 12.34 -3.74 -21.73
N TYR A 6 11.01 -3.87 -21.75
CA TYR A 6 10.21 -3.79 -20.53
C TYR A 6 10.59 -4.96 -19.64
N ASN A 7 10.96 -4.67 -18.40
CA ASN A 7 11.33 -5.70 -17.41
C ASN A 7 10.10 -6.56 -17.10
N SER A 8 10.07 -7.77 -17.65
CA SER A 8 8.97 -8.73 -17.48
C SER A 8 9.05 -9.55 -16.19
N LYS A 9 10.08 -9.36 -15.36
CA LYS A 9 10.13 -9.93 -14.01
C LYS A 9 9.29 -9.07 -13.08
N LEU A 10 7.99 -9.33 -13.06
CA LEU A 10 6.99 -8.69 -12.20
C LEU A 10 7.12 -9.05 -10.69
N VAL A 11 8.27 -9.58 -10.27
CA VAL A 11 8.48 -10.13 -8.92
C VAL A 11 9.81 -9.63 -8.37
N TYR A 12 9.78 -9.16 -7.12
CA TYR A 12 10.99 -8.78 -6.39
C TYR A 12 11.90 -9.99 -6.14
N THR A 13 13.20 -9.78 -6.22
CA THR A 13 14.18 -10.84 -5.94
C THR A 13 14.30 -11.10 -4.43
N LYS A 14 14.91 -12.23 -4.04
CA LYS A 14 15.24 -12.50 -2.63
C LYS A 14 16.14 -11.44 -2.01
N GLU A 15 17.05 -10.87 -2.80
CA GLU A 15 17.91 -9.77 -2.37
C GLU A 15 17.10 -8.51 -2.08
N GLN A 16 16.17 -8.16 -2.98
CA GLN A 16 15.25 -7.03 -2.78
C GLN A 16 14.35 -7.24 -1.57
N LEU A 17 13.86 -8.47 -1.35
CA LEU A 17 13.11 -8.81 -0.14
C LEU A 17 13.96 -8.57 1.12
N SER A 18 15.21 -9.02 1.17
CA SER A 18 16.10 -8.79 2.31
C SER A 18 16.32 -7.29 2.58
N LEU A 19 16.59 -6.50 1.54
CA LEU A 19 16.74 -5.06 1.65
C LEU A 19 15.47 -4.37 2.15
N TYR A 20 14.29 -4.79 1.67
CA TYR A 20 13.02 -4.29 2.16
C TYR A 20 12.77 -4.64 3.63
N LEU A 21 13.03 -5.89 4.03
CA LEU A 21 12.87 -6.34 5.41
C LEU A 21 13.79 -5.55 6.35
N ASN A 22 15.01 -5.24 5.93
CA ASN A 22 15.91 -4.35 6.65
C ASN A 22 15.35 -2.92 6.71
N ARG A 23 14.86 -2.38 5.58
CA ARG A 23 14.28 -1.03 5.49
C ARG A 23 13.09 -0.82 6.43
N ILE A 24 12.29 -1.86 6.65
CA ILE A 24 11.13 -1.80 7.53
C ILE A 24 11.43 -2.19 8.99
N ASN A 25 12.70 -2.42 9.34
CA ASN A 25 13.13 -2.93 10.63
C ASN A 25 12.38 -4.22 11.00
N TYR A 26 12.28 -5.15 10.04
CA TYR A 26 11.61 -6.42 10.26
C TYR A 26 12.33 -7.20 11.35
N PHE A 27 13.63 -7.43 11.22
CA PHE A 27 14.42 -8.24 12.17
C PHE A 27 14.71 -7.48 13.46
N GLU A 28 14.53 -8.13 14.60
CA GLU A 28 14.93 -7.62 15.92
C GLU A 28 16.44 -7.79 16.14
N ASP A 29 16.99 -7.06 17.11
CA ASP A 29 18.41 -7.13 17.45
C ASP A 29 18.82 -8.58 17.80
N GLY A 30 19.66 -9.18 16.94
CA GLY A 30 20.16 -10.55 17.11
C GLY A 30 19.39 -11.62 16.34
N GLU A 31 18.30 -11.29 15.64
CA GLU A 31 17.65 -12.22 14.72
C GLU A 31 18.48 -12.41 13.42
N LEU A 32 18.46 -13.62 12.88
CA LEU A 32 19.21 -13.97 11.68
C LEU A 32 18.39 -13.72 10.41
N GLN A 33 18.91 -12.90 9.50
CA GLN A 33 18.27 -12.57 8.21
C GLN A 33 18.10 -13.78 7.26
N ASN A 34 18.75 -14.90 7.55
CA ASN A 34 18.73 -16.11 6.72
C ASN A 34 17.68 -17.14 7.15
N GLN A 35 16.80 -16.80 8.11
CA GLN A 35 15.70 -17.69 8.48
C GLN A 35 14.62 -17.72 7.41
N ASP A 36 14.02 -18.88 7.21
CA ASP A 36 12.90 -19.06 6.28
C ASP A 36 11.63 -18.44 6.88
N ILE A 37 11.22 -17.30 6.33
CA ILE A 37 10.08 -16.51 6.83
C ILE A 37 8.79 -17.22 6.42
N GLN A 38 8.03 -17.67 7.42
CA GLN A 38 6.76 -18.35 7.19
C GLN A 38 5.64 -17.34 6.89
N ALA A 39 4.80 -17.66 5.90
CA ALA A 39 3.60 -16.90 5.58
C ALA A 39 2.48 -17.18 6.59
N ASN A 40 2.53 -16.50 7.73
CA ASN A 40 1.56 -16.63 8.83
C ASN A 40 1.09 -15.25 9.33
N TYR A 41 0.14 -15.22 10.27
CA TYR A 41 -0.45 -13.97 10.76
C TYR A 41 0.59 -13.06 11.45
N GLU A 42 1.51 -13.64 12.22
CA GLU A 42 2.55 -12.88 12.94
C GLU A 42 3.49 -12.17 11.96
N THR A 43 3.93 -12.86 10.90
CA THR A 43 4.71 -12.25 9.81
C THR A 43 3.93 -11.12 9.16
N LEU A 44 2.63 -11.33 8.89
CA LEU A 44 1.78 -10.33 8.26
C LEU A 44 1.64 -9.06 9.10
N GLU A 45 1.41 -9.23 10.40
CA GLU A 45 1.33 -8.13 11.37
C GLU A 45 2.68 -7.40 11.55
N ARG A 46 3.78 -8.14 11.53
CA ARG A 46 5.13 -7.55 11.64
C ARG A 46 5.49 -6.73 10.40
N VAL A 47 5.18 -7.24 9.21
CA VAL A 47 5.42 -6.51 7.94
C VAL A 47 4.61 -5.22 7.89
N ILE A 48 3.31 -5.26 8.19
CA ILE A 48 2.48 -4.06 8.14
C ILE A 48 2.94 -3.01 9.14
N ARG A 49 3.23 -3.43 10.38
CA ARG A 49 3.72 -2.53 11.43
C ARG A 49 5.06 -1.91 11.03
N GLY A 50 6.02 -2.72 10.59
CA GLY A 50 7.32 -2.24 10.15
C GLY A 50 7.22 -1.26 8.99
N HIS A 51 6.35 -1.54 8.00
CA HIS A 51 6.18 -0.66 6.84
C HIS A 51 5.62 0.71 7.25
N ILE A 52 4.54 0.74 8.03
CA ILE A 52 3.90 2.01 8.41
C ILE A 52 4.79 2.88 9.31
N THR A 53 5.66 2.28 10.12
CA THR A 53 6.57 3.01 11.01
C THR A 53 7.84 3.47 10.31
N SER A 54 8.28 2.74 9.29
CA SER A 54 9.59 2.97 8.67
C SER A 54 9.51 3.72 7.35
N ILE A 55 8.46 3.50 6.55
CA ILE A 55 8.27 4.14 5.23
C ILE A 55 7.25 5.28 5.37
N PRO A 56 7.69 6.55 5.23
CA PRO A 56 6.82 7.69 5.40
C PRO A 56 5.78 7.76 4.29
N TYR A 57 4.56 8.14 4.67
CA TYR A 57 3.58 8.57 3.68
C TYR A 57 4.04 9.91 3.09
N GLY A 58 3.91 10.08 1.78
CA GLY A 58 4.01 11.40 1.18
C GLY A 58 3.69 11.42 -0.29
N ASN A 59 3.45 12.63 -0.77
CA ASN A 59 3.06 12.92 -2.14
C ASN A 59 4.09 13.84 -2.83
N LEU A 60 5.33 13.88 -2.34
CA LEU A 60 6.35 14.79 -2.86
C LEU A 60 6.67 14.50 -4.32
N SER A 61 6.58 13.26 -4.80
CA SER A 61 6.77 12.94 -6.22
C SER A 61 5.70 13.48 -7.16
N TYR A 62 4.52 13.88 -6.65
CA TYR A 62 3.50 14.56 -7.45
C TYR A 62 3.71 16.07 -7.51
N VAL A 63 4.34 16.63 -6.47
CA VAL A 63 4.60 18.06 -6.33
C VAL A 63 5.94 18.46 -6.93
N TYR A 64 6.97 17.64 -6.69
CA TYR A 64 8.35 17.87 -7.08
C TYR A 64 8.82 16.80 -8.05
N TYR A 65 9.16 17.24 -9.26
CA TYR A 65 9.80 16.41 -10.26
C TYR A 65 11.29 16.28 -9.96
N LYS A 66 11.79 15.05 -9.81
CA LYS A 66 13.24 14.81 -9.80
C LYS A 66 13.75 15.08 -11.22
N ARG A 67 14.55 16.14 -11.38
CA ARG A 67 15.32 16.36 -12.61
C ARG A 67 16.45 15.35 -12.61
N LEU A 68 16.40 14.39 -13.52
CA LEU A 68 17.57 13.56 -13.79
C LEU A 68 18.54 14.40 -14.62
N GLU A 69 19.77 14.55 -14.14
CA GLU A 69 20.83 15.17 -14.92
C GLU A 69 21.13 14.28 -16.12
N LYS A 70 20.95 14.82 -17.33
CA LYS A 70 21.43 14.14 -18.53
C LYS A 70 22.95 14.33 -18.66
N PRO A 71 23.67 13.35 -19.25
CA PRO A 71 25.08 13.51 -19.59
C PRO A 71 25.37 14.76 -20.43
N GLU A 72 24.41 15.22 -21.23
CA GLU A 72 24.55 16.41 -22.09
C GLU A 72 24.22 17.76 -21.40
N GLY A 73 23.89 17.76 -20.10
CA GLY A 73 23.60 18.98 -19.32
C GLY A 73 22.12 19.32 -19.12
N ASN A 74 21.86 20.30 -18.24
CA ASN A 74 20.52 20.70 -17.79
C ASN A 74 19.70 21.38 -18.89
N TYR A 75 18.84 20.63 -19.58
CA TYR A 75 17.79 21.18 -20.43
C TYR A 75 16.60 21.70 -19.59
N PRO A 76 15.78 22.64 -20.11
CA PRO A 76 14.48 22.93 -19.51
C PRO A 76 13.66 21.64 -19.38
N CYS A 77 12.91 21.51 -18.28
CA CYS A 77 12.08 20.35 -17.99
C CYS A 77 11.11 20.09 -19.15
N ASP A 78 11.33 19.06 -19.95
CA ASP A 78 10.32 18.54 -20.86
C ASP A 78 9.50 17.51 -20.09
N VAL A 79 8.28 17.88 -19.71
CA VAL A 79 7.32 17.00 -19.01
C VAL A 79 6.94 15.76 -19.83
N ARG A 80 7.32 15.71 -21.12
CA ARG A 80 7.11 14.57 -22.02
C ARG A 80 8.33 13.66 -22.10
N ASP A 81 9.43 14.01 -21.44
CA ASP A 81 10.67 13.22 -21.44
C ASP A 81 10.71 12.30 -20.19
N PRO A 82 10.46 10.99 -20.36
CA PRO A 82 10.44 10.02 -19.26
C PRO A 82 11.83 9.83 -18.63
N TYR A 83 12.90 10.28 -19.28
CA TYR A 83 14.27 10.21 -18.78
C TYR A 83 14.67 11.43 -17.93
N THR A 84 13.80 12.44 -17.79
CA THR A 84 14.09 13.63 -16.95
C THR A 84 13.04 13.93 -15.90
N THR A 85 11.99 13.10 -15.82
CA THR A 85 10.88 13.27 -14.90
C THR A 85 10.62 11.98 -14.12
N GLN A 86 11.09 11.92 -12.87
CA GLN A 86 10.68 10.84 -11.96
C GLN A 86 9.51 11.33 -11.09
N GLY A 87 8.30 11.24 -11.65
CA GLY A 87 7.04 11.41 -10.91
C GLY A 87 6.73 10.17 -10.06
N ALA A 88 5.50 10.04 -9.57
CA ALA A 88 5.06 8.77 -8.98
C ALA A 88 5.06 7.68 -10.06
N SER A 89 5.65 6.52 -9.77
CA SER A 89 5.74 5.39 -10.69
C SER A 89 4.87 4.23 -10.22
N THR A 90 4.42 3.41 -11.17
CA THR A 90 3.78 2.11 -10.88
C THR A 90 4.65 0.93 -11.29
N ASP A 91 5.85 1.21 -11.82
CA ASP A 91 6.86 0.18 -12.06
C ASP A 91 7.46 -0.29 -10.73
N LEU A 92 7.53 -1.60 -10.54
CA LEU A 92 7.98 -2.19 -9.28
C LEU A 92 9.44 -1.83 -8.94
N GLN A 93 10.31 -1.72 -9.95
CA GLN A 93 11.71 -1.40 -9.73
C GLN A 93 11.88 0.08 -9.38
N ASP A 94 11.13 0.96 -10.04
CA ASP A 94 11.09 2.39 -9.66
C ASP A 94 10.59 2.57 -8.22
N ILE A 95 9.49 1.90 -7.86
CA ILE A 95 8.93 1.92 -6.51
C ILE A 95 9.96 1.43 -5.48
N PHE A 96 10.61 0.31 -5.77
CA PHE A 96 11.63 -0.26 -4.87
C PHE A 96 12.81 0.67 -4.69
N ASN A 97 13.39 1.17 -5.79
CA ASN A 97 14.50 2.10 -5.73
C ASN A 97 14.13 3.35 -4.92
N LYS A 98 12.95 3.92 -5.16
CA LYS A 98 12.48 5.11 -4.46
C LYS A 98 12.26 4.88 -2.96
N LEU A 99 11.45 3.89 -2.60
CA LEU A 99 10.99 3.72 -1.21
C LEU A 99 11.99 2.96 -0.33
N VAL A 100 12.75 2.04 -0.92
CA VAL A 100 13.69 1.16 -0.20
C VAL A 100 15.12 1.69 -0.28
N ILE A 101 15.63 2.01 -1.47
CA ILE A 101 17.04 2.39 -1.65
C ILE A 101 17.27 3.88 -1.38
N GLU A 102 16.42 4.75 -1.92
CA GLU A 102 16.49 6.20 -1.71
C GLU A 102 15.77 6.66 -0.43
N GLU A 103 15.11 5.73 0.26
CA GLU A 103 14.38 5.93 1.52
C GLU A 103 13.34 7.06 1.49
N ARG A 104 12.74 7.30 0.31
CA ARG A 104 11.78 8.37 0.09
C ARG A 104 10.35 8.01 0.52
N ASP A 105 9.51 9.04 0.51
CA ASP A 105 8.08 8.99 0.76
C ASP A 105 7.27 8.34 -0.37
N GLY A 106 6.18 7.67 -0.02
CA GLY A 106 5.27 7.04 -0.99
C GLY A 106 3.80 7.30 -0.69
N ALA A 107 2.99 7.36 -1.75
CA ALA A 107 1.54 7.38 -1.65
C ALA A 107 0.95 5.97 -1.83
N CYS A 108 -0.37 5.84 -1.74
CA CYS A 108 -1.05 4.55 -1.80
C CYS A 108 -0.72 3.71 -3.04
N ILE A 109 -0.54 4.34 -4.20
CA ILE A 109 -0.19 3.66 -5.45
C ILE A 109 1.26 3.18 -5.54
N GLU A 110 2.12 3.53 -4.59
CA GLU A 110 3.52 3.09 -4.51
C GLU A 110 3.72 2.19 -3.29
N SER A 111 3.27 2.64 -2.11
CA SER A 111 3.43 1.93 -0.84
C SER A 111 2.67 0.60 -0.80
N ASN A 112 1.40 0.58 -1.25
CA ASN A 112 0.60 -0.65 -1.19
C ASN A 112 1.09 -1.70 -2.21
N PRO A 113 1.43 -1.35 -3.47
CA PRO A 113 2.11 -2.28 -4.38
C PRO A 113 3.45 -2.79 -3.86
N LEU A 114 4.32 -1.94 -3.30
CA LEU A 114 5.57 -2.39 -2.69
C LEU A 114 5.29 -3.47 -1.63
N CYS A 115 4.43 -3.17 -0.67
CA CYS A 115 4.11 -4.09 0.41
C CYS A 115 3.47 -5.39 -0.11
N ALA A 116 2.50 -5.29 -1.02
CA ALA A 116 1.81 -6.45 -1.59
C ALA A 116 2.78 -7.39 -2.30
N HIS A 117 3.67 -6.87 -3.16
CA HIS A 117 4.63 -7.69 -3.88
C HIS A 117 5.72 -8.28 -2.96
N MET A 118 6.07 -7.61 -1.86
CA MET A 118 6.96 -8.18 -0.84
C MET A 118 6.28 -9.32 -0.05
N LEU A 119 4.99 -9.19 0.25
CA LEU A 119 4.19 -10.28 0.83
C LEU A 119 4.09 -11.48 -0.13
N MET A 120 3.89 -11.24 -1.42
CA MET A 120 3.96 -12.31 -2.43
C MET A 120 5.34 -12.98 -2.47
N ALA A 121 6.43 -12.21 -2.33
CA ALA A 121 7.79 -12.75 -2.29
C ALA A 121 8.07 -13.61 -1.03
N ILE A 122 7.38 -13.33 0.08
CA ILE A 122 7.39 -14.17 1.29
C ILE A 122 6.55 -15.46 1.10
N GLY A 123 5.57 -15.44 0.19
CA GLY A 123 4.72 -16.59 -0.11
C GLY A 123 3.25 -16.43 0.28
N PHE A 124 2.83 -15.22 0.67
CA PHE A 124 1.40 -14.93 0.88
C PHE A 124 0.65 -14.88 -0.45
N ASN A 125 -0.60 -15.36 -0.44
CA ASN A 125 -1.53 -15.08 -1.52
C ASN A 125 -2.12 -13.68 -1.34
N THR A 126 -1.67 -12.73 -2.15
CA THR A 126 -1.94 -11.29 -1.97
C THR A 126 -2.46 -10.66 -3.25
N TYR A 127 -3.44 -9.76 -3.12
CA TYR A 127 -4.01 -9.01 -4.23
C TYR A 127 -4.13 -7.52 -3.89
N LEU A 128 -3.95 -6.68 -4.91
CA LEU A 128 -4.23 -5.26 -4.81
C LEU A 128 -5.70 -5.00 -5.13
N THR A 129 -6.33 -4.12 -4.36
CA THR A 129 -7.70 -3.65 -4.61
C THR A 129 -7.71 -2.15 -4.83
N SER A 130 -8.66 -1.66 -5.61
CA SER A 130 -9.02 -0.25 -5.65
C SER A 130 -10.15 0.03 -4.67
N SER A 131 -10.18 1.24 -4.13
CA SER A 131 -11.24 1.69 -3.23
C SER A 131 -11.48 3.19 -3.34
N ASN A 132 -12.66 3.59 -2.86
CA ASN A 132 -13.07 4.98 -2.75
C ASN A 132 -12.97 5.43 -1.31
N ASN A 133 -12.26 6.53 -1.07
CA ASN A 133 -12.30 7.20 0.22
C ASN A 133 -13.59 8.00 0.31
N VAL A 134 -14.41 7.69 1.32
CA VAL A 134 -15.66 8.41 1.61
C VAL A 134 -15.48 9.18 2.91
N GLU A 135 -15.85 10.45 2.91
CA GLU A 135 -15.82 11.28 4.11
C GLU A 135 -16.93 10.83 5.08
N THR A 136 -16.59 10.64 6.35
CA THR A 136 -17.52 10.10 7.37
C THR A 136 -18.74 10.98 7.60
N SER A 137 -18.59 12.31 7.52
CA SER A 137 -19.69 13.28 7.64
C SER A 137 -20.74 13.09 6.54
N VAL A 138 -20.29 12.95 5.29
CA VAL A 138 -21.16 12.73 4.12
C VAL A 138 -21.91 11.40 4.24
N TRP A 139 -21.22 10.35 4.69
CA TRP A 139 -21.83 9.03 4.87
C TRP A 139 -22.89 9.02 5.99
N ASP A 140 -22.52 9.51 7.18
CA ASP A 140 -23.37 9.42 8.39
C ASP A 140 -24.61 10.33 8.31
N GLU A 141 -24.54 11.47 7.60
CA GLU A 141 -25.67 12.40 7.48
C GLU A 141 -26.64 12.06 6.35
N SER A 142 -26.15 11.50 5.25
CA SER A 142 -26.95 11.33 4.03
C SER A 142 -27.23 9.87 3.66
N GLY A 143 -26.40 8.92 4.13
CA GLY A 143 -26.39 7.54 3.62
C GLY A 143 -26.06 7.45 2.13
N ILE A 144 -25.60 8.55 1.52
CA ILE A 144 -25.26 8.62 0.10
C ILE A 144 -23.77 8.28 -0.04
N ILE A 145 -23.50 7.23 -0.82
CA ILE A 145 -22.15 6.97 -1.32
C ILE A 145 -21.86 8.05 -2.36
N GLU A 146 -21.17 9.13 -2.00
CA GLU A 146 -20.59 9.99 -3.03
C GLU A 146 -19.48 9.18 -3.70
N LEU A 147 -19.80 8.64 -4.88
CA LEU A 147 -18.85 7.91 -5.71
C LEU A 147 -17.83 8.91 -6.26
N ARG A 148 -16.74 9.09 -5.52
CA ARG A 148 -15.56 9.77 -6.03
C ARG A 148 -14.78 8.82 -6.94
N SER A 149 -13.87 9.38 -7.75
CA SER A 149 -12.93 8.54 -8.51
C SER A 149 -12.22 7.56 -7.59
N ASN A 150 -11.92 6.36 -8.09
CA ASN A 150 -11.07 5.37 -7.42
C ASN A 150 -9.67 5.97 -7.23
N LEU A 151 -9.45 6.60 -6.07
CA LEU A 151 -8.21 7.32 -5.75
C LEU A 151 -7.36 6.57 -4.72
N HIS A 152 -7.78 5.37 -4.31
CA HIS A 152 -7.07 4.61 -3.29
C HIS A 152 -6.78 3.17 -3.71
N CYS A 153 -5.57 2.72 -3.39
CA CYS A 153 -5.11 1.36 -3.56
C CYS A 153 -5.03 0.73 -2.17
N GLY A 154 -5.55 -0.48 -1.97
CA GLY A 154 -5.43 -1.25 -0.74
C GLY A 154 -4.91 -2.67 -1.03
N ILE A 155 -4.70 -3.45 0.02
CA ILE A 155 -4.16 -4.81 -0.06
C ILE A 155 -5.16 -5.78 0.58
N ILE A 156 -5.40 -6.91 -0.08
CA ILE A 156 -6.10 -8.06 0.48
C ILE A 156 -5.13 -9.25 0.52
N VAL A 157 -5.07 -9.93 1.66
CA VAL A 157 -4.26 -11.13 1.86
C VAL A 157 -5.16 -12.28 2.26
N GLU A 158 -5.06 -13.39 1.53
CA GLU A 158 -5.67 -14.65 1.91
C GLU A 158 -4.71 -15.44 2.81
N LEU A 159 -5.20 -15.82 4.00
CA LEU A 159 -4.46 -16.59 4.97
C LEU A 159 -5.42 -17.48 5.77
N ASP A 160 -5.14 -18.78 5.85
CA ASP A 160 -5.95 -19.77 6.59
C ASP A 160 -7.45 -19.71 6.23
N THR A 161 -7.78 -19.64 4.93
CA THR A 161 -9.15 -19.52 4.38
C THR A 161 -9.90 -18.22 4.75
N LYS A 162 -9.18 -17.25 5.32
CA LYS A 162 -9.70 -15.92 5.68
C LYS A 162 -9.07 -14.86 4.80
N GLU A 163 -9.80 -13.76 4.62
CA GLU A 163 -9.31 -12.57 3.93
C GLU A 163 -9.01 -11.46 4.93
N TYR A 164 -7.86 -10.82 4.78
CA TYR A 164 -7.46 -9.68 5.59
C TYR A 164 -7.24 -8.45 4.71
N TYR A 165 -7.87 -7.34 5.06
CA TYR A 165 -7.61 -6.03 4.47
C TYR A 165 -6.43 -5.37 5.19
N MET A 166 -5.55 -4.78 4.40
CA MET A 166 -4.37 -4.06 4.86
C MET A 166 -4.16 -2.79 4.03
N ASP A 167 -3.61 -1.77 4.68
CA ASP A 167 -3.30 -0.52 4.03
C ASP A 167 -2.13 0.18 4.73
N VAL A 168 -1.01 0.27 4.00
CA VAL A 168 0.21 0.97 4.44
C VAL A 168 0.36 2.34 3.79
N GLY A 169 -0.52 2.67 2.83
CA GLY A 169 -0.40 3.80 1.93
C GLY A 169 -1.44 4.91 2.10
N ALA A 170 -2.44 4.74 2.97
CA ALA A 170 -3.39 5.81 3.30
C ALA A 170 -2.78 6.93 4.16
N VAL A 171 -3.31 8.15 4.01
CA VAL A 171 -2.98 9.31 4.88
C VAL A 171 -3.66 9.15 6.25
N LEU A 172 -4.97 8.94 6.21
CA LEU A 172 -5.86 8.80 7.35
C LEU A 172 -6.60 7.47 7.14
N GLY A 173 -6.08 6.38 7.71
CA GLY A 173 -6.68 5.07 7.48
C GLY A 173 -5.70 3.90 7.46
N ARG A 174 -4.38 4.15 7.56
CA ARG A 174 -3.38 3.08 7.70
C ARG A 174 -3.84 2.09 8.75
N THR A 175 -3.86 0.82 8.38
CA THR A 175 -4.24 -0.24 9.31
C THR A 175 -3.00 -0.64 10.09
N PRO A 176 -2.97 -0.49 11.43
CA PRO A 176 -1.79 -0.86 12.23
C PRO A 176 -1.57 -2.37 12.30
N LYS A 177 -2.56 -3.16 11.89
CA LYS A 177 -2.54 -4.62 11.82
C LYS A 177 -3.50 -5.10 10.71
N PRO A 178 -3.42 -6.37 10.28
CA PRO A 178 -4.34 -6.92 9.29
C PRO A 178 -5.78 -6.95 9.82
N ILE A 179 -6.72 -6.41 9.07
CA ILE A 179 -8.14 -6.32 9.43
C ILE A 179 -8.89 -7.49 8.81
N LEU A 180 -9.44 -8.38 9.63
CA LEU A 180 -10.22 -9.52 9.15
C LEU A 180 -11.45 -9.02 8.39
N MET A 181 -11.68 -9.52 7.18
CA MET A 181 -12.82 -9.16 6.34
C MET A 181 -14.08 -9.93 6.73
N GLU A 182 -14.45 -9.86 8.01
CA GLU A 182 -15.65 -10.44 8.57
C GLU A 182 -16.72 -9.37 8.81
N GLU A 183 -17.91 -9.59 8.24
CA GLU A 183 -19.01 -8.63 8.30
C GLU A 183 -19.49 -8.40 9.74
N GLY A 184 -19.60 -7.14 10.14
CA GLY A 184 -20.10 -6.73 11.45
C GLY A 184 -19.09 -6.86 12.59
N LEU A 185 -17.95 -7.52 12.39
CA LEU A 185 -16.93 -7.69 13.42
C LEU A 185 -16.25 -6.36 13.74
N ILE A 186 -16.30 -5.96 15.03
CA ILE A 186 -15.58 -4.78 15.54
C ILE A 186 -14.16 -5.21 15.92
N GLN A 187 -13.16 -4.59 15.30
CA GLN A 187 -11.75 -4.89 15.51
C GLN A 187 -11.02 -3.63 15.96
N GLN A 188 -10.41 -3.68 17.15
CA GLN A 188 -9.58 -2.59 17.64
C GLN A 188 -8.26 -2.55 16.87
N GLY A 189 -7.98 -1.48 16.15
CA GLY A 189 -6.69 -1.27 15.50
C GLY A 189 -5.63 -0.72 16.45
N ASN A 190 -6.00 0.26 17.27
CA ASN A 190 -5.19 0.84 18.34
C ASN A 190 -6.15 1.49 19.36
N PRO A 191 -5.66 2.03 20.50
CA PRO A 191 -6.53 2.58 21.55
C PRO A 191 -7.50 3.69 21.10
N LEU A 192 -7.26 4.31 19.94
CA LEU A 192 -8.05 5.41 19.39
C LEU A 192 -8.81 5.04 18.13
N THR A 193 -8.76 3.78 17.67
CA THR A 193 -9.35 3.40 16.38
C THR A 193 -9.95 2.02 16.40
N GLU A 194 -11.25 1.97 16.13
CA GLU A 194 -11.96 0.75 15.76
C GLU A 194 -12.03 0.60 14.25
N TYR A 195 -12.22 -0.62 13.79
CA TYR A 195 -12.53 -0.97 12.42
C TYR A 195 -13.73 -1.89 12.41
N ARG A 196 -14.61 -1.71 11.44
CA ARG A 196 -15.74 -2.61 11.19
C ARG A 196 -15.90 -2.73 9.70
N VAL A 197 -15.96 -3.96 9.20
CA VAL A 197 -16.32 -4.26 7.82
C VAL A 197 -17.83 -4.38 7.72
N SER A 198 -18.43 -3.69 6.76
CA SER A 198 -19.86 -3.81 6.44
C SER A 198 -20.00 -4.11 4.96
N ARG A 199 -20.98 -4.93 4.56
CA ARG A 199 -21.30 -5.15 3.15
C ARG A 199 -22.52 -4.31 2.79
N VAL A 200 -22.36 -3.40 1.85
CA VAL A 200 -23.49 -2.62 1.32
C VAL A 200 -23.63 -2.84 -0.18
N PRO A 201 -24.87 -3.00 -0.70
CA PRO A 201 -25.11 -3.05 -2.14
C PRO A 201 -24.65 -1.75 -2.79
N TYR A 202 -23.95 -1.86 -3.91
CA TYR A 202 -23.57 -0.68 -4.66
C TYR A 202 -24.78 -0.06 -5.39
N PRO A 203 -25.05 1.25 -5.22
CA PRO A 203 -26.19 1.90 -5.85
C PRO A 203 -26.17 1.76 -7.38
N GLY A 204 -27.28 1.26 -7.94
CA GLY A 204 -27.49 1.21 -9.40
C GLY A 204 -26.83 0.03 -10.13
N LEU A 205 -26.07 -0.84 -9.46
CA LEU A 205 -25.55 -2.09 -10.03
C LEU A 205 -26.38 -3.29 -9.56
N ARG A 206 -26.82 -4.13 -10.51
CA ARG A 206 -27.55 -5.38 -10.24
C ARG A 206 -26.66 -6.51 -9.70
N SER A 207 -25.34 -6.34 -9.74
CA SER A 207 -24.37 -7.27 -9.17
C SER A 207 -24.01 -6.87 -7.75
N SER A 208 -23.75 -7.86 -6.90
CA SER A 208 -23.27 -7.69 -5.52
C SER A 208 -21.83 -7.15 -5.50
N LEU A 209 -21.63 -5.87 -5.79
CA LEU A 209 -20.38 -5.22 -5.40
C LEU A 209 -20.46 -5.03 -3.88
N THR A 210 -19.64 -5.79 -3.17
CA THR A 210 -19.49 -5.66 -1.72
C THR A 210 -18.55 -4.50 -1.46
N VAL A 211 -19.10 -3.36 -1.03
CA VAL A 211 -18.28 -2.24 -0.56
C VAL A 211 -17.87 -2.54 0.87
N TYR A 212 -16.57 -2.66 1.12
CA TYR A 212 -16.02 -2.72 2.47
C TYR A 212 -15.87 -1.29 3.00
N SER A 213 -16.82 -0.85 3.83
CA SER A 213 -16.61 0.37 4.62
C SER A 213 -15.73 0.01 5.81
N LEU A 214 -14.62 0.73 6.03
CA LEU A 214 -13.84 0.69 7.26
C LEU A 214 -14.13 1.95 8.07
N ARG A 215 -14.96 1.84 9.11
CA ARG A 215 -15.24 2.97 10.00
C ARG A 215 -14.18 3.07 11.08
N LYS A 216 -13.45 4.18 11.12
CA LYS A 216 -12.58 4.59 12.23
C LYS A 216 -13.34 5.51 13.18
N THR A 217 -13.71 5.01 14.35
CA THR A 217 -14.20 5.86 15.45
C THR A 217 -13.04 6.25 16.33
N ILE A 218 -12.79 7.56 16.47
CA ILE A 218 -11.86 8.08 17.48
C ILE A 218 -12.65 8.27 18.76
N GLY A 219 -12.41 7.41 19.75
CA GLY A 219 -12.92 7.60 21.09
C GLY A 219 -12.22 8.78 21.75
N LEU A 220 -12.81 9.97 21.67
CA LEU A 220 -12.48 11.06 22.58
C LEU A 220 -13.23 10.75 23.89
N GLN A 221 -12.51 10.28 24.91
CA GLN A 221 -12.97 10.37 26.29
C GLN A 221 -12.78 11.78 26.82
#